data_AF-Q3BZU6-F1
#
_entry.id   AF-Q3BZU6-F1
#
_cell.length_a   1.000
_cell.length_b   1.000
_cell.length_c   1.000
_cell.angle_alpha   90.00
_cell.angle_beta   90.00
_cell.angle_gamma   90.00
#
_symmetry.space_group_name_H-M   'P 1'
#
loop_
_entity.id
_entity.type
_entity.pdbx_description
1 polymer ?
#
loop_
_entity_poly.entity_id
_entity_poly.type
_entity_poly.pdbx_seq_one_letter_code
_entity_poly.pdbx_strand_id
1 'polypeptide(L)'
;MSKTKISVSGLAHLLAQLLGYDIYTLSRAANIPRANVASWLGGNIRGLRVNTIVELMGMLGLRLDAGAWRLDSQRVHFWRVKLGAFTKVEDALAAVELLSRLLGANSAITQVHPPKAVRGRSGLARTDQYMIGGGQCRVVVSVTQPFFRKVRVTPDVAKGTMWRDDNRHHTMQIQASHWRQVLARDMTVKEFDQAFEQSMGAMDWGDLALAARQFNLTPEDLLGWVRERYEPDTGSQAAADDIEVAGSQNVILLGRDIAPRRTGSYG
;
A
#
# COMPACT_ATOMS: atom_id res chain seq x y z
N MET A 1 -4.74 10.60 29.50
CA MET A 1 -4.36 10.91 28.11
C MET A 1 -5.37 11.89 27.52
N SER A 2 -4.93 13.10 27.16
CA SER A 2 -5.78 14.14 26.57
C SER A 2 -6.31 13.69 25.20
N LYS A 3 -7.64 13.59 25.06
CA LYS A 3 -8.32 13.35 23.78
C LYS A 3 -8.29 14.64 22.97
N THR A 4 -7.18 14.95 22.31
CA THR A 4 -7.13 15.98 21.29
C THR A 4 -8.07 15.58 20.15
N LYS A 5 -9.26 16.20 20.10
CA LYS A 5 -10.18 16.07 18.96
C LYS A 5 -9.56 16.83 17.79
N ILE A 6 -9.17 16.11 16.74
CA ILE A 6 -8.69 16.71 15.49
C ILE A 6 -9.92 17.08 14.67
N SER A 7 -10.04 18.33 14.23
CA SER A 7 -11.10 18.74 13.31
C SER A 7 -10.86 18.15 11.92
N VAL A 8 -11.91 18.02 11.11
CA VAL A 8 -11.80 17.55 9.72
C VAL A 8 -10.84 18.43 8.90
N SER A 9 -10.89 19.76 9.10
CA SER A 9 -9.97 20.69 8.47
C SER A 9 -8.53 20.52 8.94
N GLY A 10 -8.32 20.30 10.24
CA GLY A 10 -6.99 20.05 10.81
C GLY A 10 -6.39 18.74 10.29
N LEU A 11 -7.22 17.71 10.15
CA LEU A 11 -6.82 16.44 9.54
C LEU A 11 -6.40 16.62 8.08
N ALA A 12 -7.21 17.36 7.30
CA ALA A 12 -6.91 17.68 5.91
C ALA A 12 -5.61 18.47 5.77
N HIS A 13 -5.38 19.45 6.66
CA HIS A 13 -4.17 20.26 6.67
C HIS A 13 -2.91 19.43 6.93
N LEU A 14 -2.94 18.55 7.94
CA LEU A 14 -1.82 17.67 8.27
C LEU A 14 -1.48 16.71 7.12
N LEU A 15 -2.49 16.11 6.49
CA LEU A 15 -2.28 15.23 5.34
C LEU A 15 -1.76 15.98 4.12
N ALA A 16 -2.29 17.17 3.83
CA ALA A 16 -1.79 18.00 2.74
C ALA A 16 -0.30 18.35 2.94
N GLN A 17 0.09 18.67 4.18
CA GLN A 17 1.48 18.94 4.53
C GLN A 17 2.39 17.72 4.33
N LEU A 18 1.97 16.53 4.78
CA LEU A 18 2.74 15.30 4.62
C LEU A 18 2.82 14.82 3.17
N LEU A 19 1.76 15.00 2.39
CA LEU A 19 1.74 14.67 0.96
C LEU A 19 2.51 15.72 0.13
N GLY A 20 2.74 16.91 0.70
CA GLY A 20 3.39 18.04 0.03
C GLY A 20 2.49 18.71 -0.99
N TYR A 21 1.17 18.65 -0.80
CA TYR A 21 0.21 19.37 -1.62
C TYR A 21 0.07 20.81 -1.13
N ASP A 22 0.26 21.76 -2.04
CA ASP A 22 -0.03 23.16 -1.79
C ASP A 22 -1.53 23.45 -2.03
N ILE A 23 -1.99 24.60 -1.51
CA ILE A 23 -3.37 25.06 -1.67
C ILE A 23 -3.73 25.14 -3.16
N TYR A 24 -2.76 25.49 -4.01
CA TYR A 24 -2.97 25.55 -5.45
C TYR A 24 -3.30 24.18 -6.05
N THR A 25 -2.51 23.15 -5.76
CA THR A 25 -2.77 21.78 -6.24
C THR A 25 -4.13 21.29 -5.79
N LEU A 26 -4.47 21.49 -4.51
CA LEU A 26 -5.78 21.11 -3.97
C LEU A 26 -6.92 21.86 -4.67
N SER A 27 -6.77 23.17 -4.86
CA SER A 27 -7.77 24.01 -5.54
C SER A 27 -8.03 23.58 -6.99
N ARG A 28 -6.95 23.23 -7.71
CA ARG A 28 -7.03 22.79 -9.10
C ARG A 28 -7.64 21.40 -9.22
N ALA A 29 -7.23 20.48 -8.34
CA ALA A 29 -7.71 19.11 -8.37
C ALA A 29 -9.20 19.01 -8.00
N ALA A 30 -9.66 19.84 -7.05
CA ALA A 30 -11.07 19.87 -6.67
C ALA A 30 -11.93 20.84 -7.52
N ASN A 31 -11.32 21.62 -8.41
CA ASN A 31 -11.98 22.69 -9.16
C ASN A 31 -12.71 23.71 -8.26
N ILE A 32 -12.03 24.21 -7.22
CA ILE A 32 -12.57 25.15 -6.22
C ILE A 32 -11.69 26.41 -6.17
N PRO A 33 -12.25 27.60 -5.90
CA PRO A 33 -11.46 28.79 -5.59
C PRO A 33 -10.45 28.57 -4.45
N ARG A 34 -9.20 29.04 -4.65
CA ARG A 34 -8.12 28.95 -3.65
C ARG A 34 -8.51 29.53 -2.29
N ALA A 35 -9.26 30.63 -2.29
CA ALA A 35 -9.73 31.29 -1.06
C ALA A 35 -10.62 30.36 -0.21
N ASN A 36 -11.46 29.54 -0.85
CA ASN A 36 -12.36 28.62 -0.14
C ASN A 36 -11.57 27.45 0.46
N VAL A 37 -10.58 26.92 -0.28
CA VAL A 37 -9.68 25.88 0.24
C VAL A 37 -8.85 26.40 1.41
N ALA A 38 -8.27 27.61 1.29
CA ALA A 38 -7.50 28.25 2.35
C ALA A 38 -8.36 28.52 3.61
N SER A 39 -9.56 29.07 3.41
CA SER A 39 -10.54 29.31 4.48
C SER A 39 -10.91 28.01 5.20
N TRP A 40 -11.16 26.94 4.45
CA TRP A 40 -11.49 25.64 5.02
C TRP A 40 -10.35 24.99 5.80
N LEU A 41 -9.13 24.99 5.24
CA LEU A 41 -7.95 24.50 5.96
C LEU A 41 -7.66 25.33 7.23
N GLY A 42 -8.01 26.62 7.22
CA GLY A 42 -8.00 27.50 8.39
C GLY A 42 -9.12 27.25 9.41
N GLY A 43 -10.00 26.26 9.17
CA GLY A 43 -11.08 25.86 10.08
C GLY A 43 -12.43 26.49 9.80
N ASN A 44 -12.56 27.34 8.78
CA ASN A 44 -13.83 27.95 8.41
C ASN A 44 -14.53 27.13 7.32
N ILE A 45 -15.58 26.41 7.73
CA ILE A 45 -16.37 25.54 6.84
C ILE A 45 -17.31 26.36 5.93
N ARG A 46 -17.54 27.66 6.23
CA ARG A 46 -18.41 28.52 5.44
C ARG A 46 -17.83 28.69 4.04
N GLY A 47 -18.47 28.07 3.04
CA GLY A 47 -18.09 28.18 1.63
C GLY A 47 -17.82 26.87 0.91
N LEU A 48 -17.75 25.72 1.61
CA LEU A 48 -17.65 24.40 1.00
C LEU A 48 -18.88 23.55 1.26
N ARG A 49 -19.36 22.86 0.22
CA ARG A 49 -20.39 21.84 0.35
C ARG A 49 -19.78 20.57 0.94
N VAL A 50 -20.59 19.79 1.64
CA VAL A 50 -20.15 18.53 2.28
C VAL A 50 -19.55 17.57 1.25
N ASN A 51 -20.18 17.40 0.08
CA ASN A 51 -19.66 16.53 -0.99
C ASN A 51 -18.26 16.95 -1.45
N THR A 52 -18.04 18.26 -1.58
CA THR A 52 -16.73 18.81 -1.95
C THR A 52 -15.66 18.53 -0.89
N ILE A 53 -16.04 18.55 0.39
CA ILE A 53 -15.14 18.14 1.48
C ILE A 53 -14.82 16.64 1.35
N VAL A 54 -15.82 15.81 1.04
CA VAL A 54 -15.60 14.36 0.85
C VAL A 54 -14.65 14.09 -0.32
N GLU A 55 -14.82 14.79 -1.44
CA GLU A 55 -13.93 14.69 -2.60
C GLU A 55 -12.50 15.13 -2.25
N LEU A 56 -12.33 16.27 -1.57
CA LEU A 56 -11.04 16.76 -1.10
C LEU A 56 -10.34 15.74 -0.19
N MET A 57 -11.08 15.16 0.76
CA MET A 57 -10.57 14.14 1.66
C MET A 57 -10.22 12.85 0.91
N GLY A 58 -11.01 12.46 -0.09
CA GLY A 58 -10.71 11.36 -1.01
C GLY A 58 -9.39 11.53 -1.74
N MET A 59 -9.10 12.73 -2.26
CA MET A 59 -7.82 13.04 -2.91
C MET A 59 -6.63 12.95 -1.94
N LEU A 60 -6.84 13.33 -0.68
CA LEU A 60 -5.87 13.17 0.40
C LEU A 60 -5.70 11.70 0.85
N GLY A 61 -6.45 10.76 0.24
CA GLY A 61 -6.36 9.34 0.55
C GLY A 61 -7.22 8.90 1.72
N LEU A 62 -8.25 9.68 2.10
CA LEU A 62 -9.19 9.31 3.14
C LEU A 62 -10.54 8.90 2.56
N ARG A 63 -11.13 7.86 3.15
CA ARG A 63 -12.48 7.41 2.86
C ARG A 63 -13.36 7.62 4.09
N LEU A 64 -14.60 8.03 3.87
CA LEU A 64 -15.61 8.08 4.92
C LEU A 64 -16.27 6.70 5.02
N ASP A 65 -16.08 6.02 6.15
CA ASP A 65 -16.62 4.69 6.40
C ASP A 65 -17.31 4.68 7.77
N ALA A 66 -18.59 4.26 7.80
CA ALA A 66 -19.44 4.26 8.99
C ALA A 66 -19.40 5.58 9.80
N GLY A 67 -19.31 6.73 9.11
CA GLY A 67 -19.26 8.06 9.75
C GLY A 67 -17.89 8.46 10.31
N ALA A 68 -16.85 7.65 10.12
CA ALA A 68 -15.47 7.95 10.53
C ALA A 68 -14.54 8.04 9.31
N TRP A 69 -13.59 8.98 9.36
CA TRP A 69 -12.54 9.09 8.35
C TRP A 69 -11.47 8.02 8.58
N ARG A 70 -11.19 7.22 7.54
CA ARG A 70 -10.16 6.18 7.54
C ARG A 70 -9.24 6.36 6.34
N LEU A 71 -8.02 5.83 6.43
CA LEU A 71 -7.13 5.74 5.28
C LEU A 71 -7.75 4.81 4.23
N ASP A 72 -7.65 5.19 2.96
CA ASP A 72 -8.11 4.32 1.88
C ASP A 72 -7.22 3.08 1.82
N SER A 73 -7.81 1.91 2.05
CA SER A 73 -7.11 0.62 2.06
C SER A 73 -6.67 0.17 0.67
N GLN A 74 -7.24 0.76 -0.39
CA GLN A 74 -6.92 0.48 -1.79
C GLN A 74 -5.75 1.34 -2.32
N ARG A 75 -5.13 2.15 -1.45
CA ARG A 75 -4.03 3.04 -1.82
C ARG A 75 -2.83 2.85 -0.88
N VAL A 76 -1.64 2.99 -1.44
CA VAL A 76 -0.41 3.18 -0.66
C VAL A 76 -0.21 4.68 -0.41
N HIS A 77 -0.14 5.07 0.86
CA HIS A 77 0.02 6.46 1.26
C HIS A 77 1.49 6.81 1.42
N PHE A 78 1.95 7.89 0.79
CA PHE A 78 3.35 8.32 0.86
C PHE A 78 3.48 9.60 1.67
N TRP A 79 3.87 9.48 2.94
CA TRP A 79 4.05 10.63 3.83
C TRP A 79 5.48 11.11 3.82
N ARG A 80 5.68 12.42 3.78
CA ARG A 80 7.00 13.04 3.78
C ARG A 80 7.17 13.93 5.00
N VAL A 81 8.23 13.66 5.74
CA VAL A 81 8.68 14.50 6.84
C VAL A 81 10.03 15.09 6.45
N LYS A 82 10.13 16.42 6.50
CA LYS A 82 11.38 17.15 6.25
C LYS A 82 11.84 17.77 7.54
N LEU A 83 13.03 17.42 7.99
CA LEU A 83 13.69 18.05 9.13
C LEU A 83 14.71 19.07 8.62
N GLY A 84 14.53 20.32 9.04
CA GLY A 84 15.56 21.34 8.92
C GLY A 84 16.67 21.14 9.95
N ALA A 85 17.77 21.89 9.79
CA ALA A 85 18.89 21.88 10.73
C ALA A 85 18.47 22.28 12.16
N PHE A 86 17.46 23.14 12.29
CA PHE A 86 16.99 23.70 13.57
C PHE A 86 15.58 23.25 13.98
N THR A 87 14.91 22.44 13.17
CA THR A 87 13.55 21.94 13.49
C THR A 87 13.63 20.97 14.67
N LYS A 88 12.77 21.08 15.68
CA LYS A 88 12.69 20.07 16.74
C LYS A 88 12.12 18.77 16.18
N VAL A 89 12.64 17.63 16.65
CA VAL A 89 12.23 16.31 16.15
C VAL A 89 10.76 16.05 16.48
N GLU A 90 10.33 16.42 17.68
CA GLU A 90 8.94 16.31 18.14
C GLU A 90 7.99 17.07 17.21
N ASP A 91 8.30 18.34 16.90
CA ASP A 91 7.48 19.15 15.98
C ASP A 91 7.39 18.55 14.58
N ALA A 92 8.50 17.99 14.07
CA ALA A 92 8.53 17.36 12.75
C ALA A 92 7.71 16.06 12.69
N LEU A 93 7.68 15.29 13.78
CA LEU A 93 6.98 14.02 13.86
C LEU A 93 5.56 14.13 14.42
N ALA A 94 5.16 15.27 14.97
CA ALA A 94 3.85 15.49 15.56
C ALA A 94 2.71 15.18 14.57
N ALA A 95 2.89 15.51 13.28
CA ALA A 95 1.92 15.18 12.25
C ALA A 95 1.72 13.66 12.09
N VAL A 96 2.82 12.90 12.10
CA VAL A 96 2.79 11.43 12.04
C VAL A 96 2.16 10.86 13.31
N GLU A 97 2.47 11.44 14.47
CA GLU A 97 1.88 11.04 15.75
C GLU A 97 0.36 11.26 15.78
N LEU A 98 -0.12 12.40 15.30
CA LEU A 98 -1.56 12.68 15.25
C LEU A 98 -2.29 11.76 14.26
N LEU A 99 -1.68 11.48 13.11
CA LEU A 99 -2.24 10.60 12.08
C LEU A 99 -2.11 9.12 12.39
N SER A 100 -1.26 8.74 13.36
CA SER A 100 -1.10 7.35 13.77
C SER A 100 -2.42 6.69 14.20
N ARG A 101 -3.36 7.47 14.71
CA ARG A 101 -4.72 7.02 15.05
C ARG A 101 -5.50 6.45 13.86
N LEU A 102 -5.12 6.81 12.63
CA LEU A 102 -5.73 6.30 11.40
C LEU A 102 -5.11 5.00 10.89
N LEU A 103 -3.95 4.59 11.43
CA LEU A 103 -3.27 3.37 11.02
C LEU A 103 -4.01 2.10 11.47
N GLY A 104 -5.04 2.23 12.31
CA GLY A 104 -5.76 1.08 12.85
C GLY A 104 -4.95 0.29 13.88
N ALA A 105 -5.59 -0.68 14.53
CA ALA A 105 -4.92 -1.58 15.47
C ALA A 105 -4.08 -2.63 14.74
N ASN A 106 -3.01 -3.12 15.38
CA ASN A 106 -2.14 -4.20 14.89
C ASN A 106 -1.39 -3.90 13.59
N SER A 107 -1.17 -2.63 13.28
CA SER A 107 -0.29 -2.25 12.17
C SER A 107 1.16 -2.47 12.55
N ALA A 108 1.98 -2.96 11.62
CA ALA A 108 3.38 -3.24 11.84
C ALA A 108 4.24 -2.18 11.13
N ILE A 109 5.34 -1.74 11.76
CA ILE A 109 6.30 -0.79 11.19
C ILE A 109 7.69 -1.42 11.08
N THR A 110 8.41 -1.09 10.00
CA THR A 110 9.82 -1.46 9.83
C THR A 110 10.56 -0.41 9.01
N GLN A 111 11.87 -0.28 9.25
CA GLN A 111 12.73 0.60 8.46
C GLN A 111 13.19 -0.12 7.20
N VAL A 112 13.14 0.56 6.05
CA VAL A 112 13.55 -0.01 4.77
C VAL A 112 14.91 0.52 4.36
N HIS A 113 15.83 -0.40 4.10
CA HIS A 113 17.14 -0.06 3.56
C HIS A 113 17.19 -0.24 2.04
N PRO A 114 17.92 0.64 1.33
CA PRO A 114 18.19 0.46 -0.08
C PRO A 114 18.96 -0.85 -0.30
N PRO A 115 18.77 -1.51 -1.46
CA PRO A 115 19.59 -2.64 -1.87
C PRO A 115 21.08 -2.26 -1.85
N LYS A 116 21.96 -3.22 -1.53
CA LYS A 116 23.42 -2.97 -1.44
C LYS A 116 23.99 -2.29 -2.69
N ALA A 117 23.49 -2.63 -3.88
CA ALA A 117 23.91 -2.07 -5.16
C ALA A 117 23.51 -0.59 -5.39
N VAL A 118 22.54 -0.07 -4.63
CA VAL A 118 21.98 1.30 -4.79
C VAL A 118 22.45 2.23 -3.67
N ARG A 119 23.41 1.81 -2.83
CA ARG A 119 24.03 2.67 -1.80
C ARG A 119 24.93 3.72 -2.46
N GLY A 120 24.33 4.77 -3.00
CA GLY A 120 25.04 5.97 -3.43
C GLY A 120 25.50 6.82 -2.23
N ARG A 121 26.55 7.62 -2.44
CA ARG A 121 27.04 8.62 -1.45
C ARG A 121 25.90 9.61 -1.16
N SER A 122 25.35 9.54 0.05
CA SER A 122 24.41 10.54 0.56
C SER A 122 25.15 11.88 0.68
N GLY A 123 24.61 12.93 0.07
CA GLY A 123 25.10 14.30 0.25
C GLY A 123 24.82 14.82 1.67
N LEU A 124 24.68 16.15 1.83
CA LEU A 124 24.43 16.80 3.12
C LEU A 124 23.09 16.40 3.79
N ALA A 125 22.20 15.70 3.08
CA ALA A 125 20.94 15.18 3.61
C ALA A 125 20.82 13.68 3.36
N ARG A 126 20.21 12.98 4.31
CA ARG A 126 19.86 11.56 4.29
C ARG A 126 18.35 11.43 4.30
N THR A 127 17.80 10.51 3.51
CA THR A 127 16.38 10.17 3.59
C THR A 127 16.22 8.71 4.02
N ASP A 128 15.62 8.50 5.18
CA ASP A 128 15.25 7.18 5.67
C ASP A 128 13.79 6.88 5.29
N GLN A 129 13.52 5.62 4.92
CA GLN A 129 12.20 5.16 4.52
C GLN A 129 11.67 4.17 5.55
N TYR A 130 10.41 4.30 5.93
CA TYR A 130 9.71 3.39 6.84
C TYR A 130 8.45 2.89 6.14
N MET A 131 8.17 1.60 6.25
CA MET A 131 6.91 1.02 5.78
C MET A 131 6.08 0.65 6.99
N ILE A 132 4.79 1.00 6.94
CA ILE A 132 3.77 0.66 7.92
C ILE A 132 2.67 -0.10 7.19
N GLY A 133 2.50 -1.37 7.52
CA GLY A 133 1.51 -2.25 6.92
C GLY A 133 0.54 -2.79 7.97
N GLY A 134 -0.75 -2.83 7.63
CA GLY A 134 -1.78 -3.46 8.44
C GLY A 134 -2.99 -3.78 7.56
N GLY A 135 -3.95 -4.54 8.08
CA GLY A 135 -5.11 -5.00 7.29
C GLY A 135 -5.88 -3.87 6.60
N GLN A 136 -5.86 -2.66 7.17
CA GLN A 136 -6.59 -1.50 6.66
C GLN A 136 -5.71 -0.34 6.15
N CYS A 137 -4.38 -0.42 6.26
CA CYS A 137 -3.52 0.67 5.81
C CYS A 137 -2.18 0.20 5.27
N ARG A 138 -1.70 0.91 4.24
CA ARG A 138 -0.35 0.76 3.67
C ARG A 138 0.26 2.14 3.56
N VAL A 139 1.26 2.42 4.37
CA VAL A 139 1.88 3.75 4.47
C VAL A 139 3.38 3.63 4.33
N VAL A 140 3.97 4.47 3.49
CA VAL A 140 5.40 4.68 3.38
C VAL A 140 5.72 6.06 3.92
N VAL A 141 6.55 6.14 4.96
CA VAL A 141 7.01 7.40 5.56
C VAL A 141 8.45 7.67 5.14
N SER A 142 8.66 8.72 4.37
CA SER A 142 9.98 9.25 4.02
C SER A 142 10.40 10.35 5.00
N VAL A 143 11.50 10.15 5.72
CA VAL A 143 12.06 11.13 6.64
C VAL A 143 13.37 11.67 6.06
N THR A 144 13.34 12.90 5.54
CA THR A 144 14.53 13.60 5.06
C THR A 144 15.13 14.42 6.20
N GLN A 145 16.40 14.19 6.51
CA GLN A 145 17.12 14.80 7.62
C GLN A 145 18.56 15.17 7.25
N PRO A 146 19.17 16.16 7.94
CA PRO A 146 20.59 16.44 7.80
C PRO A 146 21.45 15.24 8.21
N PHE A 147 22.60 15.03 7.55
CA PHE A 147 23.44 13.83 7.77
C PHE A 147 23.90 13.62 9.23
N PHE A 148 23.99 14.68 10.02
CA PHE A 148 24.42 14.66 11.42
C PHE A 148 23.27 14.33 12.41
N ARG A 149 22.02 14.28 11.94
CA ARG A 149 20.86 13.92 12.76
C ARG A 149 20.38 12.51 12.45
N LYS A 150 19.91 11.82 13.48
CA LYS A 150 19.32 10.48 13.37
C LYS A 150 17.94 10.49 14.02
N VAL A 151 16.93 10.63 13.19
CA VAL A 151 15.52 10.56 13.53
C VAL A 151 14.94 9.27 13.00
N ARG A 152 14.13 8.63 13.84
CA ARG A 152 13.50 7.35 13.55
C ARG A 152 12.01 7.45 13.82
N VAL A 153 11.21 6.88 12.90
CA VAL A 153 9.79 6.62 13.17
C VAL A 153 9.73 5.30 13.93
N THR A 154 9.33 5.37 15.19
CA THR A 154 9.14 4.22 16.08
C THR A 154 7.66 4.05 16.41
N PRO A 155 7.26 2.89 16.97
CA PRO A 155 5.92 2.71 17.55
C PRO A 155 5.48 3.79 18.53
N ASP A 156 6.41 4.44 19.24
CA ASP A 156 6.09 5.56 20.14
C ASP A 156 5.55 6.79 19.39
N VAL A 157 6.07 7.01 18.19
CA VAL A 157 5.64 8.07 17.27
C VAL A 157 4.41 7.61 16.51
N ALA A 158 4.46 6.45 15.87
CA ALA A 158 3.34 5.84 15.17
C ALA A 158 2.49 5.00 16.15
N LYS A 159 1.82 5.67 17.09
CA LYS A 159 1.04 5.01 18.15
C LYS A 159 0.04 4.00 17.58
N GLY A 160 -0.01 2.83 18.20
CA GLY A 160 -0.85 1.70 17.76
C GLY A 160 -0.17 0.76 16.77
N THR A 161 1.06 1.10 16.32
CA THR A 161 1.89 0.16 15.57
C THR A 161 2.78 -0.69 16.47
N MET A 162 3.24 -1.82 15.97
CA MET A 162 4.28 -2.66 16.57
C MET A 162 5.44 -2.83 15.61
N TRP A 163 6.64 -3.12 16.12
CA TRP A 163 7.73 -3.51 15.23
C TRP A 163 7.35 -4.77 14.49
N ARG A 164 7.55 -4.78 13.17
CA ARG A 164 7.25 -5.95 12.34
C ARG A 164 8.16 -7.13 12.66
N ASP A 165 9.45 -6.84 12.83
CA ASP A 165 10.50 -7.85 13.00
C ASP A 165 11.15 -7.68 14.38
N ASP A 166 11.45 -8.76 15.07
CA ASP A 166 12.14 -8.74 16.38
C ASP A 166 13.66 -8.51 16.26
N ASN A 167 14.16 -8.24 15.05
CA ASN A 167 15.58 -7.96 14.86
C ASN A 167 15.97 -6.66 15.58
N ARG A 168 17.18 -6.61 16.15
CA ARG A 168 17.66 -5.48 16.98
C ARG A 168 17.59 -4.12 16.30
N HIS A 169 17.54 -4.10 14.97
CA HIS A 169 17.54 -2.88 14.18
C HIS A 169 16.17 -2.54 13.62
N HIS A 170 15.15 -3.38 13.77
CA HIS A 170 13.84 -3.37 13.09
C HIS A 170 13.93 -2.83 11.66
N THR A 171 14.79 -3.46 10.87
CA THR A 171 15.08 -3.10 9.48
C THR A 171 14.83 -4.26 8.54
N MET A 172 14.40 -3.96 7.31
CA MET A 172 14.31 -4.88 6.20
C MET A 172 15.04 -4.34 4.96
N GLN A 173 15.38 -5.25 4.05
CA GLN A 173 15.81 -4.92 2.69
C GLN A 173 14.70 -5.31 1.72
N ILE A 174 14.47 -4.47 0.71
CA ILE A 174 13.52 -4.77 -0.37
C ILE A 174 14.27 -4.87 -1.70
N GLN A 175 13.64 -5.54 -2.67
CA GLN A 175 14.16 -5.66 -4.02
C GLN A 175 14.35 -4.28 -4.68
N ALA A 176 15.27 -4.19 -5.63
CA ALA A 176 15.60 -2.93 -6.31
C ALA A 176 14.44 -2.36 -7.15
N SER A 177 13.52 -3.20 -7.62
CA SER A 177 12.27 -2.80 -8.29
C SER A 177 11.35 -2.05 -7.31
N HIS A 178 11.02 -2.67 -6.17
CA HIS A 178 10.18 -2.07 -5.14
C HIS A 178 10.83 -0.82 -4.54
N TRP A 179 12.16 -0.79 -4.38
CA TRP A 179 12.87 0.42 -3.93
C TRP A 179 12.68 1.60 -4.90
N ARG A 180 12.71 1.36 -6.21
CA ARG A 180 12.44 2.40 -7.21
C ARG A 180 11.01 2.92 -7.10
N GLN A 181 10.03 2.05 -6.88
CA GLN A 181 8.63 2.43 -6.69
C GLN A 181 8.42 3.24 -5.41
N VAL A 182 9.09 2.88 -4.31
CA VAL A 182 9.10 3.67 -3.07
C VAL A 182 9.61 5.09 -3.34
N LEU A 183 10.71 5.23 -4.09
CA LEU A 183 11.29 6.53 -4.41
C LEU A 183 10.40 7.34 -5.38
N ALA A 184 9.80 6.68 -6.37
CA ALA A 184 8.89 7.28 -7.33
C ALA A 184 7.52 7.64 -6.73
N ARG A 185 7.17 7.05 -5.58
CA ARG A 185 5.84 7.12 -4.94
C ARG A 185 4.73 6.55 -5.79
N ASP A 186 5.07 5.52 -6.54
CA ASP A 186 4.17 4.85 -7.47
C ASP A 186 4.25 3.35 -7.19
N MET A 187 3.68 2.97 -6.05
CA MET A 187 3.62 1.59 -5.61
C MET A 187 2.15 1.20 -5.49
N THR A 188 1.80 0.08 -6.10
CA THR A 188 0.47 -0.51 -5.96
C THR A 188 0.34 -1.23 -4.62
N VAL A 189 -0.89 -1.48 -4.19
CA VAL A 189 -1.17 -2.25 -2.97
C VAL A 189 -0.50 -3.62 -3.00
N LYS A 190 -0.57 -4.32 -4.14
CA LYS A 190 0.04 -5.65 -4.30
C LYS A 190 1.56 -5.60 -4.15
N GLU A 191 2.23 -4.62 -4.74
CA GLU A 191 3.68 -4.46 -4.64
C GLU A 191 4.11 -4.08 -3.23
N PHE A 192 3.32 -3.25 -2.54
CA PHE A 192 3.55 -2.94 -1.14
C PHE A 192 3.47 -4.19 -0.29
N ASP A 193 2.39 -4.97 -0.42
CA ASP A 193 2.17 -6.17 0.38
C ASP A 193 3.25 -7.21 0.06
N GLN A 194 3.65 -7.38 -1.20
CA GLN A 194 4.79 -8.21 -1.57
C GLN A 194 6.10 -7.73 -0.93
N ALA A 195 6.44 -6.44 -1.02
CA ALA A 195 7.66 -5.92 -0.41
C ALA A 195 7.65 -6.05 1.13
N PHE A 196 6.49 -5.80 1.74
CA PHE A 196 6.29 -5.80 3.18
C PHE A 196 6.14 -7.19 3.77
N GLU A 197 5.60 -8.18 3.06
CA GLU A 197 5.39 -9.54 3.57
C GLU A 197 6.46 -10.52 3.08
N GLN A 198 6.92 -10.43 1.82
CA GLN A 198 7.92 -11.38 1.28
C GLN A 198 9.31 -11.24 1.92
N SER A 199 9.54 -10.17 2.68
CA SER A 199 10.74 -10.06 3.52
C SER A 199 10.63 -10.85 4.84
N MET A 200 9.45 -11.41 5.17
CA MET A 200 9.30 -12.46 6.18
C MET A 200 9.72 -13.77 5.51
N GLY A 201 11.01 -14.10 5.61
CA GLY A 201 11.50 -15.41 5.24
C GLY A 201 11.21 -15.78 3.79
N ALA A 202 11.83 -15.09 2.84
CA ALA A 202 12.23 -15.80 1.63
C ALA A 202 13.23 -16.88 2.08
N MET A 203 12.72 -18.06 2.46
CA MET A 203 13.55 -19.27 2.48
C MET A 203 14.16 -19.36 1.09
N ASP A 204 15.49 -19.50 1.03
CA ASP A 204 16.10 -19.84 -0.24
C ASP A 204 15.45 -21.15 -0.74
N TRP A 205 15.34 -21.33 -2.05
CA TRP A 205 14.82 -22.60 -2.60
C TRP A 205 15.61 -23.79 -2.07
N GLY A 206 16.89 -23.58 -1.74
CA GLY A 206 17.72 -24.54 -1.03
C GLY A 206 17.24 -24.84 0.39
N ASP A 207 16.86 -23.83 1.18
CA ASP A 207 16.34 -24.01 2.54
C ASP A 207 14.95 -24.66 2.52
N LEU A 208 14.12 -24.30 1.54
CA LEU A 208 12.82 -24.94 1.30
C LEU A 208 13.00 -26.42 0.94
N ALA A 209 13.97 -26.74 0.07
CA ALA A 209 14.27 -28.14 -0.29
C ALA A 209 14.81 -28.93 0.90
N LEU A 210 15.60 -28.29 1.77
CA LEU A 210 16.12 -28.92 2.98
C LEU A 210 15.01 -29.17 4.02
N ALA A 211 14.10 -28.21 4.21
CA ALA A 211 12.93 -28.37 5.06
C ALA A 211 11.97 -29.43 4.49
N ALA A 212 11.69 -29.41 3.18
CA ALA A 212 10.88 -30.42 2.52
C ALA A 212 11.46 -31.82 2.73
N ARG A 213 12.79 -31.97 2.66
CA ARG A 213 13.46 -33.24 2.96
C ARG A 213 13.38 -33.63 4.44
N GLN A 214 13.51 -32.68 5.37
CA GLN A 214 13.39 -32.95 6.81
C GLN A 214 11.98 -33.41 7.21
N PHE A 215 10.96 -32.90 6.54
CA PHE A 215 9.56 -33.26 6.78
C PHE A 215 9.03 -34.34 5.85
N ASN A 216 9.88 -34.97 5.02
CA ASN A 216 9.50 -35.94 3.98
C ASN A 216 8.35 -35.46 3.08
N LEU A 217 8.27 -34.15 2.82
CA LEU A 217 7.28 -33.57 1.92
C LEU A 217 7.62 -33.95 0.49
N THR A 218 6.67 -34.58 -0.19
CA THR A 218 6.79 -34.87 -1.62
C THR A 218 6.29 -33.68 -2.44
N PRO A 219 6.71 -33.55 -3.71
CA PRO A 219 6.15 -32.55 -4.62
C PRO A 219 4.62 -32.66 -4.79
N GLU A 220 4.09 -33.86 -4.64
CA GLU A 220 2.65 -34.16 -4.74
C GLU A 220 1.87 -33.57 -3.56
N ASP A 221 2.43 -33.61 -2.34
CA ASP A 221 1.83 -33.00 -1.14
C ASP A 221 1.78 -31.47 -1.25
N LEU A 222 2.84 -30.85 -1.80
CA LEU A 222 2.89 -29.41 -2.04
C LEU A 222 1.88 -28.99 -3.11
N LEU A 223 1.75 -29.77 -4.19
CA LEU A 223 0.74 -29.52 -5.23
C LEU A 223 -0.68 -29.71 -4.69
N GLY A 224 -0.92 -30.71 -3.85
CA GLY A 224 -2.19 -30.91 -3.15
C GLY A 224 -2.56 -29.71 -2.29
N TRP A 225 -1.63 -29.23 -1.48
CA TRP A 225 -1.83 -28.06 -0.63
C TRP A 225 -2.07 -26.76 -1.43
N VAL A 226 -1.35 -26.55 -2.53
CA VAL A 226 -1.56 -25.38 -3.41
C VAL A 226 -2.93 -25.44 -4.07
N ARG A 227 -3.34 -26.62 -4.56
CA ARG A 227 -4.68 -26.81 -5.14
C ARG A 227 -5.77 -26.53 -4.11
N GLU A 228 -5.68 -27.12 -2.93
CA GLU A 228 -6.66 -26.93 -1.86
C GLU A 228 -6.80 -25.48 -1.41
N ARG A 229 -5.73 -24.68 -1.50
CA ARG A 229 -5.71 -23.30 -0.97
C ARG A 229 -5.91 -22.21 -2.03
N TYR A 230 -5.64 -22.50 -3.30
CA TYR A 230 -5.67 -21.50 -4.38
C TYR A 230 -6.54 -21.88 -5.58
N GLU A 231 -6.97 -23.14 -5.72
CA GLU A 231 -8.04 -23.50 -6.64
C GLU A 231 -9.36 -23.54 -5.88
N PRO A 232 -10.30 -22.61 -6.12
CA PRO A 232 -11.64 -22.77 -5.60
C PRO A 232 -12.26 -24.00 -6.27
N ASP A 233 -12.77 -24.89 -5.43
CA ASP A 233 -13.45 -26.12 -5.81
C ASP A 233 -14.52 -25.84 -6.87
N THR A 234 -14.21 -26.06 -8.15
CA THR A 234 -15.17 -25.97 -9.27
C THR A 234 -16.01 -27.25 -9.37
N GLY A 235 -16.14 -27.99 -8.26
CA GLY A 235 -16.72 -29.33 -8.17
C GLY A 235 -18.04 -29.43 -7.40
N SER A 236 -18.88 -28.39 -7.33
CA SER A 236 -20.22 -28.49 -6.72
C SER A 236 -21.32 -27.69 -7.41
N GLN A 237 -21.37 -27.76 -8.75
CA GLN A 237 -22.61 -27.55 -9.53
C GLN A 237 -22.75 -28.56 -10.69
N ALA A 238 -22.50 -29.83 -10.40
CA ALA A 238 -22.94 -30.95 -11.23
C ALA A 238 -23.76 -31.93 -10.39
N ALA A 239 -24.78 -31.41 -9.69
CA ALA A 239 -25.93 -32.22 -9.30
C ALA A 239 -26.97 -32.00 -10.40
N ALA A 240 -27.20 -33.06 -11.17
CA ALA A 240 -28.24 -33.17 -12.16
C ALA A 240 -29.60 -32.81 -11.54
N ASP A 241 -30.18 -31.69 -12.00
CA ASP A 241 -31.63 -31.61 -12.11
C ASP A 241 -31.95 -31.98 -13.56
N ASP A 242 -32.58 -33.14 -13.69
CA ASP A 242 -33.22 -33.61 -14.91
C ASP A 242 -34.22 -32.56 -15.39
N ILE A 243 -33.91 -31.91 -16.51
CA ILE A 243 -34.89 -31.19 -17.30
C ILE A 243 -35.03 -31.95 -18.61
N GLU A 244 -36.03 -32.82 -18.65
CA GLU A 244 -36.60 -33.34 -19.90
C GLU A 244 -37.05 -32.15 -20.77
N VAL A 245 -36.41 -31.98 -21.92
CA VAL A 245 -36.99 -31.23 -23.04
C VAL A 245 -36.92 -32.10 -24.28
N ALA A 246 -37.98 -32.89 -24.48
CA ALA A 246 -38.28 -33.48 -25.77
C ALA A 246 -38.80 -32.39 -26.72
N GLY A 247 -38.27 -32.36 -27.94
CA GLY A 247 -38.99 -31.80 -29.07
C GLY A 247 -38.22 -30.83 -29.96
N SER A 248 -37.57 -31.40 -30.97
CA SER A 248 -37.55 -30.92 -32.36
C SER A 248 -36.79 -29.62 -32.73
N GLN A 249 -35.82 -29.87 -33.63
CA GLN A 249 -35.51 -29.14 -34.86
C GLN A 249 -34.51 -27.97 -34.84
N ASN A 250 -33.49 -28.20 -35.70
CA ASN A 250 -32.71 -27.26 -36.50
C ASN A 250 -31.45 -26.63 -35.89
N VAL A 251 -30.34 -27.32 -36.17
CA VAL A 251 -29.19 -26.84 -36.97
C VAL A 251 -28.76 -25.39 -36.76
N ILE A 252 -27.51 -25.19 -36.34
CA ILE A 252 -26.39 -24.62 -37.14
C ILE A 252 -25.08 -24.91 -36.40
N LEU A 253 -24.23 -25.73 -37.02
CA LEU A 253 -22.81 -25.89 -36.68
C LEU A 253 -22.04 -24.74 -37.35
N LEU A 254 -21.42 -23.85 -36.58
CA LEU A 254 -20.41 -22.93 -37.13
C LEU A 254 -19.03 -23.56 -36.97
N GLY A 255 -18.49 -23.90 -38.13
CA GLY A 255 -17.28 -24.68 -38.34
C GLY A 255 -16.01 -24.02 -37.81
N ARG A 256 -15.15 -24.91 -37.34
CA ARG A 256 -13.75 -24.72 -37.02
C ARG A 256 -12.97 -24.99 -38.30
N ASP A 257 -12.59 -23.95 -39.05
CA ASP A 257 -11.64 -24.11 -40.16
C ASP A 257 -10.23 -23.73 -39.71
N ILE A 258 -9.51 -24.77 -39.32
CA ILE A 258 -8.06 -24.80 -39.21
C ILE A 258 -7.56 -25.21 -40.61
N ALA A 259 -7.03 -24.26 -41.38
CA ALA A 259 -6.37 -24.59 -42.65
C ALA A 259 -4.93 -25.09 -42.40
N PRO A 260 -4.50 -26.19 -43.04
CA PRO A 260 -3.18 -26.78 -42.85
C PRO A 260 -2.10 -26.18 -43.76
N ARG A 261 -0.86 -26.15 -43.26
CA ARG A 261 0.38 -26.01 -44.05
C ARG A 261 0.65 -27.30 -44.83
N ARG A 262 0.96 -27.20 -46.14
CA ARG A 262 2.23 -27.69 -46.75
C ARG A 262 2.27 -27.57 -48.30
N THR A 263 3.34 -26.91 -48.77
CA THR A 263 4.28 -27.26 -49.87
C THR A 263 3.80 -27.83 -51.22
N GLY A 264 4.34 -27.27 -52.32
CA GLY A 264 4.67 -28.03 -53.54
C GLY A 264 4.45 -27.29 -54.87
N SER A 265 5.43 -27.36 -55.77
CA SER A 265 5.66 -26.54 -56.98
C SER A 265 5.04 -27.07 -58.29
N TYR A 266 4.85 -26.17 -59.27
CA TYR A 266 5.36 -26.17 -60.65
C TYR A 266 4.36 -25.51 -61.62
N GLY A 267 4.87 -24.64 -62.50
CA GLY A 267 4.14 -23.94 -63.56
C GLY A 267 4.64 -22.51 -63.71
#